data_AF-I7KP49-F1
#
_entry.id   AF-I7KP49-F1
#
_cell.length_a   1.000
_cell.length_b   1.000
_cell.length_c   1.000
_cell.angle_alpha   90.00
_cell.angle_beta   90.00
_cell.angle_gamma   90.00
#
_symmetry.space_group_name_H-M   'P 1'
#
loop_
_entity.id
_entity.type
_entity.pdbx_description
1 polymer ?
#
loop_
_entity_poly.entity_id
_entity_poly.type
_entity_poly.pdbx_seq_one_letter_code
_entity_poly.pdbx_strand_id
1 'polypeptide(L)'
;MFATVFYWVIICAASLWGAWSLIWSLIYMGKHENGNLWIFAIIDALSSIALGILYIIYSTQDNQWYWFASKITDIAWLVYIFYFFIALTVFQFVFGFTKKAKKA
;
A
#
# COMPACT_ATOMS: atom_id res chain seq x y z
N MET A 1 7.09 -4.02 23.66
CA MET A 1 6.56 -2.65 23.54
C MET A 1 6.93 -2.01 22.21
N PHE A 2 8.20 -2.07 21.79
CA PHE A 2 8.65 -1.50 20.51
C PHE A 2 7.90 -2.06 19.28
N ALA A 3 7.78 -3.39 19.13
CA ALA A 3 7.07 -4.00 17.99
C ALA A 3 5.64 -3.49 17.85
N THR A 4 4.93 -3.35 18.97
CA THR A 4 3.55 -2.85 18.99
C THR A 4 3.46 -1.39 18.56
N VAL A 5 4.35 -0.52 19.04
CA VAL A 5 4.36 0.90 18.65
C VAL A 5 4.72 1.04 17.18
N PHE A 6 5.76 0.32 16.73
CA PHE A 6 6.21 0.34 15.34
C PHE A 6 5.12 -0.16 14.39
N TYR A 7 4.41 -1.24 14.76
CA TYR A 7 3.25 -1.74 14.04
C TYR A 7 2.21 -0.65 13.82
N TRP A 8 1.74 0.02 14.88
CA TRP A 8 0.71 1.05 14.74
C TRP A 8 1.17 2.28 13.95
N VAL A 9 2.44 2.68 14.06
CA VAL A 9 3.00 3.75 13.24
C VAL A 9 2.93 3.41 11.75
N ILE A 10 3.31 2.17 11.38
CA ILE A 10 3.19 1.68 10.00
C ILE A 10 1.74 1.70 9.54
N ILE A 11 0.82 1.15 10.35
CA ILE A 11 -0.61 1.09 10.01
C ILE A 11 -1.17 2.48 9.75
N CYS A 12 -0.88 3.46 10.62
CA CYS A 12 -1.33 4.84 10.44
C CYS A 12 -0.73 5.49 9.20
N ALA A 13 0.58 5.36 8.99
CA ALA A 13 1.27 5.93 7.83
C ALA A 13 0.75 5.33 6.51
N ALA A 14 0.61 4.00 6.45
CA ALA A 14 0.10 3.30 5.29
C ALA A 14 -1.37 3.62 5.02
N SER A 15 -2.20 3.78 6.05
CA SER A 15 -3.60 4.18 5.89
C SER A 15 -3.72 5.61 5.35
N LEU A 16 -2.93 6.55 5.86
CA LEU A 16 -2.92 7.94 5.38
C LEU A 16 -2.45 8.00 3.92
N TRP A 17 -1.37 7.30 3.59
CA TRP A 17 -0.86 7.22 2.22
C TRP A 17 -1.89 6.54 1.29
N GLY A 18 -2.48 5.42 1.70
CA GLY A 18 -3.46 4.67 0.92
C GLY A 18 -4.73 5.48 0.62
N ALA A 19 -5.24 6.21 1.62
CA ALA A 19 -6.37 7.11 1.44
C ALA A 19 -6.02 8.27 0.49
N TRP A 20 -4.85 8.88 0.65
CA TRP A 20 -4.36 9.94 -0.24
C TRP A 20 -4.23 9.46 -1.68
N SER A 21 -3.57 8.32 -1.88
CA SER A 21 -3.36 7.70 -3.18
C SER A 21 -4.69 7.37 -3.88
N LEU A 22 -5.65 6.78 -3.15
CA LEU A 22 -6.97 6.47 -3.69
C LEU A 22 -7.73 7.73 -4.11
N ILE A 23 -7.78 8.76 -3.26
CA ILE A 23 -8.51 10.01 -3.56
C ILE A 23 -7.94 10.67 -4.81
N TRP A 24 -6.63 10.81 -4.91
CA TRP A 24 -5.99 11.40 -6.09
C TRP A 24 -6.18 10.56 -7.34
N SER A 25 -6.12 9.23 -7.22
CA SER A 25 -6.41 8.32 -8.34
C SER A 25 -7.81 8.55 -8.90
N LEU A 26 -8.83 8.68 -8.03
CA LEU A 26 -10.20 8.97 -8.45
C LEU A 26 -10.33 10.35 -9.10
N ILE A 27 -9.64 11.38 -8.58
CA ILE A 27 -9.63 12.73 -9.17
C ILE A 27 -9.02 12.72 -10.57
N TYR A 28 -7.87 12.06 -10.75
CA TYR A 28 -7.21 11.98 -12.06
C TYR A 28 -8.06 11.21 -13.07
N MET A 29 -8.76 10.16 -12.63
CA MET A 29 -9.73 9.45 -13.47
C MET A 29 -10.89 10.35 -13.88
N GLY A 30 -11.47 11.10 -12.95
CA GLY A 30 -12.55 12.06 -13.24
C GLY A 30 -12.13 13.19 -14.17
N LYS A 31 -10.85 13.58 -14.16
CA LYS A 31 -10.28 14.61 -15.05
C LYS A 31 -9.73 14.06 -16.37
N HIS A 32 -9.80 12.74 -16.60
CA HIS A 32 -9.18 12.08 -17.76
C HIS A 32 -7.65 12.32 -17.87
N GLU A 33 -6.99 12.52 -16.72
CA GLU A 33 -5.53 12.68 -16.58
C GLU A 33 -4.86 11.33 -16.25
N ASN A 34 -5.31 10.27 -16.92
CA ASN A 34 -5.01 8.89 -16.54
C ASN A 34 -3.52 8.53 -16.63
N GLY A 35 -2.72 9.31 -17.36
CA GLY A 35 -1.26 9.19 -17.36
C GLY A 35 -0.63 9.36 -15.97
N ASN A 36 -1.25 10.15 -15.08
CA ASN A 36 -0.73 10.37 -13.73
C ASN A 36 -0.95 9.17 -12.80
N LEU A 37 -1.89 8.28 -13.11
CA LEU A 37 -2.15 7.05 -12.34
C LEU A 37 -0.93 6.12 -12.30
N TRP A 38 -0.06 6.20 -13.32
CA TRP A 38 1.17 5.40 -13.37
C TRP A 38 2.14 5.67 -12.23
N ILE A 39 2.26 6.94 -11.82
CA ILE A 39 3.16 7.31 -10.73
C ILE A 39 2.64 6.71 -9.43
N PHE A 40 1.32 6.80 -9.19
CA PHE A 40 0.70 6.19 -8.02
C PHE A 40 0.83 4.66 -8.05
N ALA A 41 0.60 4.01 -9.19
CA ALA A 41 0.77 2.56 -9.34
C ALA A 41 2.18 2.10 -8.96
N ILE A 42 3.22 2.83 -9.36
CA ILE A 42 4.61 2.49 -9.02
C ILE A 42 4.85 2.67 -7.52
N ILE A 43 4.40 3.77 -6.92
CA ILE A 43 4.61 4.03 -5.50
C ILE A 43 3.81 3.04 -4.63
N ASP A 44 2.60 2.70 -5.03
CA ASP A 44 1.75 1.73 -4.31
C ASP A 44 2.25 0.29 -4.49
N ALA A 45 2.88 -0.03 -5.62
CA ALA A 45 3.60 -1.29 -5.79
C ALA A 45 4.80 -1.39 -4.82
N LEU A 46 5.60 -0.33 -4.69
CA LEU A 46 6.71 -0.29 -3.72
C LEU A 46 6.19 -0.37 -2.28
N SER A 47 5.09 0.31 -1.99
CA SER A 47 4.41 0.26 -0.69
C SER A 47 3.91 -1.16 -0.38
N SER A 48 3.37 -1.86 -1.39
CA SER A 48 2.98 -3.28 -1.28
C SER A 48 4.18 -4.16 -0.96
N ILE A 49 5.31 -3.97 -1.64
CA ILE A 49 6.54 -4.74 -1.36
C ILE A 49 7.02 -4.50 0.07
N ALA A 50 7.06 -3.24 0.52
CA ALA A 50 7.44 -2.90 1.89
C ALA A 50 6.51 -3.54 2.94
N LEU A 51 5.19 -3.48 2.72
CA LEU A 51 4.21 -4.14 3.58
C LEU A 51 4.34 -5.67 3.54
N GLY A 52 4.70 -6.25 2.40
CA GLY A 52 4.97 -7.68 2.26
C GLY A 52 6.17 -8.13 3.07
N ILE A 53 7.26 -7.34 3.09
CA ILE A 53 8.42 -7.62 3.94
C ILE A 53 8.02 -7.55 5.42
N LEU A 54 7.26 -6.53 5.82
CA LEU A 54 6.76 -6.40 7.18
C LEU A 54 5.84 -7.56 7.56
N TYR A 55 4.99 -8.03 6.64
CA TYR A 55 4.16 -9.21 6.86
C TYR A 55 5.01 -10.44 7.16
N ILE A 56 6.10 -10.67 6.42
CA ILE A 56 7.03 -11.79 6.69
C ILE A 56 7.65 -11.66 8.08
N ILE A 57 8.08 -10.45 8.47
CA ILE A 57 8.67 -10.20 9.79
C ILE A 57 7.64 -10.46 10.91
N TYR A 58 6.41 -10.02 10.73
CA TYR A 58 5.33 -10.15 11.71
C TYR A 58 4.61 -11.52 11.66
N SER A 59 4.82 -12.34 10.64
CA SER A 59 4.13 -13.63 10.49
C SER A 59 4.61 -14.71 11.45
N THR A 60 5.86 -14.66 11.91
CA THR A 60 6.44 -15.66 12.82
C THR A 60 6.99 -15.00 14.08
N GLN A 61 6.81 -15.65 15.22
CA GLN A 61 7.29 -15.12 16.49
C GLN A 61 8.82 -15.03 16.56
N ASP A 62 9.53 -15.93 15.88
CA ASP A 62 10.99 -15.95 15.86
C ASP A 62 11.56 -14.79 15.03
N ASN A 63 10.91 -14.45 13.90
CA ASN A 63 11.28 -13.25 13.14
C ASN A 63 11.04 -12.00 13.97
N GLN A 64 9.87 -11.85 14.60
CA GLN A 64 9.59 -10.70 15.45
C GLN A 64 10.62 -10.55 16.59
N TRP A 65 11.07 -11.67 17.18
CA TRP A 65 12.09 -11.63 18.22
C TRP A 65 13.46 -11.19 17.68
N TYR A 66 13.86 -11.70 16.51
CA TYR A 66 15.11 -11.30 15.84
C TYR A 66 15.16 -9.80 15.53
N TRP A 67 14.05 -9.21 15.10
CA TRP A 67 14.00 -7.80 14.68
C TRP A 67 13.63 -6.81 15.79
N PHE A 68 12.76 -7.19 16.74
CA PHE A 68 12.11 -6.24 17.65
C PHE A 68 12.18 -6.61 19.14
N ALA A 69 12.75 -7.76 19.50
CA ALA A 69 12.82 -8.29 20.88
C ALA A 69 11.47 -8.22 21.63
N SER A 70 10.35 -8.24 20.90
CA SER A 70 9.00 -8.15 21.43
C SER A 70 8.01 -8.70 20.40
N LYS A 71 6.87 -9.21 20.89
CA LYS A 71 5.93 -9.97 20.08
C LYS A 71 4.55 -9.31 20.01
N ILE A 72 3.89 -9.46 18.87
CA ILE A 72 2.47 -9.16 18.64
C ILE A 72 1.84 -10.36 17.94
N THR A 73 0.66 -10.78 18.41
CA THR A 73 -0.03 -11.98 17.92
C THR A 73 -1.13 -11.67 16.90
N ASP A 74 -1.65 -10.44 16.90
CA ASP A 74 -2.66 -9.98 15.94
C ASP A 74 -2.06 -8.98 14.96
N ILE A 75 -2.11 -9.35 13.68
CA ILE A 75 -1.58 -8.57 12.55
C ILE A 75 -2.64 -8.33 11.48
N ALA A 76 -3.92 -8.48 11.80
CA ALA A 76 -5.02 -8.42 10.83
C ALA A 76 -5.04 -7.09 10.05
N TRP A 77 -4.80 -5.96 10.71
CA TRP A 77 -4.74 -4.65 10.06
C TRP A 77 -3.64 -4.55 9.00
N LEU A 78 -2.46 -5.12 9.27
CA LEU A 78 -1.37 -5.17 8.29
C LEU A 78 -1.79 -5.94 7.04
N VAL A 79 -2.49 -7.07 7.23
CA VAL A 79 -2.98 -7.90 6.12
C VAL A 79 -4.03 -7.17 5.30
N TYR A 80 -5.00 -6.49 5.94
CA TYR A 80 -6.02 -5.72 5.23
C TYR A 80 -5.43 -4.57 4.42
N ILE A 81 -4.51 -3.82 5.01
CA ILE A 81 -3.83 -2.72 4.31
C ILE A 81 -2.97 -3.25 3.18
N PHE A 82 -2.26 -4.36 3.38
CA PHE A 82 -1.47 -4.98 2.34
C PHE A 82 -2.31 -5.38 1.12
N TYR A 83 -3.45 -6.06 1.33
CA TYR A 83 -4.35 -6.38 0.23
C TYR A 83 -4.98 -5.15 -0.42
N PHE A 84 -5.28 -4.11 0.36
CA PHE A 84 -5.74 -2.84 -0.16
C PHE A 84 -4.73 -2.21 -1.13
N PHE A 85 -3.43 -2.18 -0.77
CA PHE A 85 -2.38 -1.65 -1.64
C PHE A 85 -2.19 -2.48 -2.92
N ILE A 86 -2.29 -3.80 -2.83
CA ILE A 86 -2.25 -4.67 -4.02
C ILE A 86 -3.42 -4.33 -4.95
N ALA A 87 -4.64 -4.27 -4.42
CA ALA A 87 -5.83 -3.96 -5.21
C ALA A 87 -5.75 -2.56 -5.84
N LEU A 88 -5.29 -1.57 -5.07
CA LEU A 88 -5.11 -0.19 -5.53
C LEU A 88 -4.06 -0.09 -6.64
N THR A 89 -2.94 -0.79 -6.49
CA THR A 89 -1.88 -0.88 -7.50
C THR A 89 -2.42 -1.44 -8.82
N VAL A 90 -3.14 -2.57 -8.77
CA VAL A 90 -3.74 -3.19 -9.97
C VAL A 90 -4.74 -2.24 -10.63
N PHE A 91 -5.58 -1.60 -9.82
CA PHE A 91 -6.52 -0.58 -10.29
C PHE A 91 -5.81 0.55 -11.04
N GLN A 92 -4.84 1.21 -10.41
CA GLN A 92 -4.11 2.33 -11.01
C GLN A 92 -3.35 1.92 -12.27
N PHE A 93 -2.76 0.74 -12.27
CA PHE A 93 -2.04 0.21 -13.42
C PHE A 93 -2.98 0.02 -14.61
N VAL A 94 -4.13 -0.66 -14.42
CA VAL A 94 -5.11 -0.90 -15.48
C VAL A 94 -5.70 0.40 -16.01
N PHE A 95 -6.14 1.30 -15.13
CA PHE A 95 -6.74 2.57 -15.54
C PHE A 95 -5.71 3.55 -16.13
N GLY A 96 -4.44 3.45 -15.75
CA GLY A 96 -3.35 4.24 -16.30
C GLY A 96 -3.09 3.99 -17.79
N PHE A 97 -3.48 2.83 -18.33
CA PHE A 97 -3.33 2.52 -19.76
C PHE A 97 -4.42 3.07 -20.66
N THR A 98 -5.49 3.65 -20.12
CA THR A 98 -6.58 4.20 -20.96
C THR A 98 -6.04 5.31 -21.86
N LYS A 99 -5.72 4.94 -23.10
CA LYS A 99 -5.16 5.85 -24.11
C LYS A 99 -6.16 6.96 -24.35
N LYS A 100 -5.71 8.22 -24.29
CA LYS A 100 -6.47 9.32 -24.89
C LYS A 100 -6.77 8.90 -26.33
N ALA A 101 -8.05 8.85 -26.70
CA ALA A 101 -8.41 8.74 -28.11
C ALA A 101 -7.71 9.90 -28.82
N LYS A 102 -6.75 9.58 -29.69
CA LYS A 102 -6.07 10.56 -30.51
C LYS A 102 -7.16 11.24 -31.34
N LYS A 103 -7.53 12.47 -30.99
CA LYS A 103 -8.39 13.28 -31.86
C LYS A 103 -7.61 13.43 -33.18
N ALA A 104 -8.13 12.78 -34.23
CA ALA A 104 -7.64 12.91 -35.59
C ALA A 104 -7.87 14.34 -36.08
#